data_AF-A0A511HJK4-F1
#
_entry.id   AF-A0A511HJK4-F1
#
_cell.length_a   1.000
_cell.length_b   1.000
_cell.length_c   1.000
_cell.angle_alpha   90.00
_cell.angle_beta   90.00
_cell.angle_gamma   90.00
#
_symmetry.space_group_name_H-M   'P 1'
#
loop_
_entity.id
_entity.type
_entity.pdbx_description
1 polymer ?
#
loop_
_entity_poly.entity_id
_entity_poly.type
_entity_poly.pdbx_seq_one_letter_code
_entity_poly.pdbx_strand_id
1 'polypeptide(L)'
;MKKMLLSAVMTSALSLVGCGESDPVDNTPNLSTPQGILAFVEGKTLTMTGANIPSHPNGFSEDINFGASSQCYQSVTMTVQGGNFRVDSIPGTIEGAPNAGMSGTCNPELPQNALTFTSTVVSIENVQGDGECFDVAFTFPGFRQVGRGAFSADRRTLDLELFFEGGATGANCAAGSVGSATVNQVIGGESRPFEGKAVQRYTIGG
;
A
#
# COMPACT_ATOMS: atom_id res chain seq x y z
N MET A 1 55.51 -60.07 -2.90
CA MET A 1 54.03 -59.98 -2.82
C MET A 1 53.64 -59.62 -1.39
N LYS A 2 52.78 -58.60 -1.22
CA LYS A 2 51.92 -58.19 -0.06
C LYS A 2 52.41 -58.52 1.37
N LYS A 3 52.93 -57.56 2.15
CA LYS A 3 52.24 -56.59 3.05
C LYS A 3 51.37 -57.23 4.15
N MET A 4 51.78 -57.09 5.41
CA MET A 4 51.11 -56.25 6.44
C MET A 4 51.69 -56.57 7.84
N LEU A 5 52.29 -55.58 8.50
CA LEU A 5 52.57 -55.60 9.93
C LEU A 5 52.11 -54.27 10.54
N LEU A 6 51.44 -54.42 11.68
CA LEU A 6 50.77 -53.41 12.49
C LEU A 6 51.73 -52.29 12.95
N SER A 7 51.22 -51.07 13.10
CA SER A 7 51.14 -50.41 14.40
C SER A 7 50.48 -49.04 14.31
N ALA A 8 49.64 -48.78 15.31
CA ALA A 8 48.96 -47.53 15.56
C ALA A 8 49.94 -46.42 15.97
N VAL A 9 49.64 -45.19 15.55
CA VAL A 9 50.09 -43.98 16.23
C VAL A 9 48.86 -43.08 16.38
N MET A 10 48.38 -42.95 17.63
CA MET A 10 47.59 -41.79 18.02
C MET A 10 48.50 -40.56 17.97
N THR A 11 48.04 -39.51 17.30
CA THR A 11 48.41 -38.15 17.70
C THR A 11 47.26 -37.22 17.38
N SER A 12 46.61 -36.77 18.44
CA SER A 12 45.64 -35.68 18.44
C SER A 12 46.30 -34.40 17.94
N ALA A 13 45.70 -33.75 16.95
CA ALA A 13 45.93 -32.33 16.69
C ALA A 13 44.58 -31.71 16.31
N LEU A 14 44.03 -30.95 17.27
CA LEU A 14 42.97 -29.97 17.03
C LEU A 14 43.39 -29.09 15.85
N SER A 15 42.67 -29.18 14.74
CA SER A 15 42.55 -28.08 13.80
C SER A 15 41.11 -27.59 13.89
N LEU A 16 40.90 -26.54 14.69
CA LEU A 16 39.75 -25.67 14.53
C LEU A 16 39.83 -25.10 13.11
N VAL A 17 39.16 -25.73 12.16
CA VAL A 17 38.78 -25.05 10.93
C VAL A 17 37.59 -24.19 11.31
N GLY A 18 37.83 -22.88 11.40
CA GLY A 18 36.80 -21.90 11.65
C GLY A 18 35.70 -22.05 10.60
N CYS A 19 34.54 -22.52 11.06
CA CYS A 19 33.28 -22.24 10.39
C CYS A 19 33.15 -20.71 10.42
N GLY A 20 33.51 -20.06 9.31
CA GLY A 20 32.99 -18.73 9.02
C GLY A 20 31.48 -18.91 8.86
N GLU A 21 30.77 -18.83 9.97
CA GLU A 21 29.33 -18.66 10.01
C GLU A 21 29.08 -17.35 9.27
N SER A 22 28.82 -17.48 7.97
CA SER A 22 28.28 -16.37 7.21
C SER A 22 26.92 -16.16 7.84
N ASP A 23 26.76 -15.04 8.56
CA ASP A 23 25.45 -14.64 9.06
C ASP A 23 24.46 -14.81 7.90
N PRO A 24 23.31 -15.48 8.14
CA PRO A 24 22.32 -15.63 7.09
C PRO A 24 22.00 -14.24 6.55
N VAL A 25 22.19 -14.04 5.24
CA VAL A 25 21.84 -12.79 4.58
C VAL A 25 20.35 -12.59 4.79
N ASP A 26 19.99 -11.62 5.63
CA ASP A 26 18.60 -11.24 5.84
C ASP A 26 18.08 -10.63 4.52
N ASN A 27 17.34 -11.42 3.77
CA ASN A 27 16.71 -10.99 2.52
C ASN A 27 15.38 -10.29 2.77
N THR A 28 15.03 -10.00 4.03
CA THR A 28 13.85 -9.21 4.35
C THR A 28 14.03 -7.79 3.80
N PRO A 29 13.13 -7.31 2.93
CA PRO A 29 13.22 -5.95 2.41
C PRO A 29 13.25 -4.93 3.56
N ASN A 30 14.22 -4.03 3.50
CA ASN A 30 14.37 -2.90 4.43
C ASN A 30 13.35 -1.81 4.05
N LEU A 31 12.27 -1.69 4.81
CA LEU A 31 11.18 -0.77 4.54
C LEU A 31 11.50 0.67 4.93
N SER A 32 12.69 0.96 5.46
CA SER A 32 13.16 2.34 5.72
C SER A 32 13.57 3.12 4.46
N THR A 33 13.46 2.53 3.27
CA THR A 33 13.82 3.17 2.01
C THR A 33 12.72 3.04 0.96
N PRO A 34 12.57 4.00 0.02
CA PRO A 34 11.64 3.88 -1.09
C PRO A 34 11.83 2.58 -1.90
N GLN A 35 13.08 2.21 -2.18
CA GLN A 35 13.40 1.01 -2.96
C GLN A 35 13.04 -0.26 -2.20
N GLY A 36 13.27 -0.32 -0.89
CA GLY A 36 12.91 -1.47 -0.10
C GLY A 36 11.40 -1.63 0.08
N ILE A 37 10.65 -0.53 0.17
CA ILE A 37 9.18 -0.59 0.12
C ILE A 37 8.70 -1.14 -1.22
N LEU A 38 9.18 -0.60 -2.34
CA LEU A 38 8.79 -1.08 -3.67
C LEU A 38 9.17 -2.56 -3.86
N ALA A 39 10.37 -2.96 -3.45
CA ALA A 39 10.82 -4.35 -3.50
C ALA A 39 9.97 -5.28 -2.63
N PHE A 40 9.48 -4.79 -1.49
CA PHE A 40 8.59 -5.57 -0.63
C PHE A 40 7.23 -5.83 -1.27
N VAL A 41 6.64 -4.82 -1.91
CA VAL A 41 5.31 -4.96 -2.51
C VAL A 41 5.33 -5.57 -3.91
N GLU A 42 6.48 -5.63 -4.57
CA GLU A 42 6.64 -6.25 -5.89
C GLU A 42 6.14 -7.71 -5.90
N GLY A 43 5.32 -8.05 -6.90
CA GLY A 43 4.72 -9.37 -7.05
C GLY A 43 3.58 -9.67 -6.07
N LYS A 44 3.27 -8.74 -5.14
CA LYS A 44 2.17 -8.91 -4.18
C LYS A 44 0.85 -8.40 -4.73
N THR A 45 -0.22 -8.90 -4.12
CA THR A 45 -1.59 -8.44 -4.30
C THR A 45 -2.05 -7.71 -3.04
N LEU A 46 -2.62 -6.52 -3.21
CA LEU A 46 -3.11 -5.67 -2.14
C LEU A 46 -4.65 -5.59 -2.27
N THR A 47 -5.39 -6.09 -1.29
CA THR A 47 -6.86 -6.20 -1.40
C THR A 47 -7.56 -5.38 -0.32
N MET A 48 -8.48 -4.51 -0.72
CA MET A 48 -9.35 -3.72 0.14
C MET A 48 -10.82 -4.12 -0.11
N THR A 49 -11.53 -4.51 0.96
CA THR A 49 -12.95 -4.93 0.94
C THR A 49 -13.64 -4.61 2.27
N GLY A 50 -14.96 -4.53 2.25
CA GLY A 50 -15.78 -4.41 3.47
C GLY A 50 -15.35 -3.23 4.35
N ALA A 51 -15.17 -3.47 5.65
CA ALA A 51 -14.80 -2.43 6.62
C ALA A 51 -13.43 -1.77 6.40
N ASN A 52 -12.61 -2.31 5.49
CA ASN A 52 -11.34 -1.71 5.12
C ASN A 52 -11.49 -0.58 4.08
N ILE A 53 -12.66 -0.48 3.44
CA ILE A 53 -13.03 0.63 2.57
C ILE A 53 -13.55 1.76 3.47
N PRO A 54 -12.93 2.94 3.45
CA PRO A 54 -13.38 4.03 4.30
C PRO A 54 -14.50 4.83 3.61
N SER A 55 -15.22 5.65 4.37
CA SER A 55 -16.37 6.40 3.82
C SER A 55 -16.00 7.53 2.86
N HIS A 56 -14.73 7.96 2.86
CA HIS A 56 -14.23 9.01 1.98
C HIS A 56 -12.93 8.60 1.27
N PRO A 57 -12.94 7.55 0.44
CA PRO A 57 -11.76 7.17 -0.33
C PRO A 57 -11.31 8.35 -1.19
N ASN A 58 -10.01 8.56 -1.29
CA ASN A 58 -9.44 9.68 -2.07
C ASN A 58 -9.96 11.07 -1.63
N GLY A 59 -10.50 11.17 -0.41
CA GLY A 59 -11.08 12.38 0.17
C GLY A 59 -12.53 12.66 -0.20
N PHE A 60 -13.15 11.89 -1.10
CA PHE A 60 -14.53 12.13 -1.54
C PHE A 60 -15.48 11.12 -0.93
N SER A 61 -16.64 11.61 -0.46
CA SER A 61 -17.69 10.75 0.10
C SER A 61 -18.11 9.66 -0.89
N GLU A 62 -18.18 8.43 -0.40
CA GLU A 62 -18.66 7.27 -1.16
C GLU A 62 -20.13 7.41 -1.60
N ASP A 63 -20.89 8.28 -0.95
CA ASP A 63 -22.32 8.51 -1.20
C ASP A 63 -22.60 9.50 -2.34
N ILE A 64 -21.57 10.12 -2.92
CA ILE A 64 -21.75 11.09 -4.01
C ILE A 64 -21.50 10.41 -5.36
N ASN A 65 -22.49 10.53 -6.24
CA ASN A 65 -22.38 10.04 -7.61
C ASN A 65 -21.48 10.97 -8.45
N PHE A 66 -20.28 10.51 -8.77
CA PHE A 66 -19.36 11.14 -9.73
C PHE A 66 -19.29 10.36 -11.05
N GLY A 67 -20.32 9.58 -11.37
CA GLY A 67 -20.35 8.65 -12.50
C GLY A 67 -19.32 7.54 -12.32
N ALA A 68 -18.54 7.27 -13.36
CA ALA A 68 -17.47 6.27 -13.33
C ALA A 68 -16.33 6.60 -12.33
N SER A 69 -16.28 7.84 -11.81
CA SER A 69 -15.31 8.28 -10.81
C SER A 69 -15.87 8.26 -9.38
N SER A 70 -17.02 7.64 -9.16
CA SER A 70 -17.59 7.51 -7.80
C SER A 70 -16.69 6.67 -6.90
N GLN A 71 -16.68 6.99 -5.60
CA GLN A 71 -15.83 6.32 -4.61
C GLN A 71 -16.56 5.19 -3.86
N CYS A 72 -17.77 4.83 -4.29
CA CYS A 72 -18.51 3.69 -3.75
C CYS A 72 -17.87 2.39 -4.25
N TYR A 73 -17.11 1.70 -3.42
CA TYR A 73 -16.41 0.48 -3.79
C TYR A 73 -17.02 -0.75 -3.11
N GLN A 74 -17.17 -1.83 -3.85
CA GLN A 74 -17.31 -3.17 -3.27
C GLN A 74 -15.92 -3.73 -2.91
N SER A 75 -14.98 -3.61 -3.85
CA SER A 75 -13.61 -4.08 -3.67
C SER A 75 -12.63 -3.30 -4.52
N VAL A 76 -11.39 -3.22 -4.05
CA VAL A 76 -10.24 -2.74 -4.81
C VAL A 76 -9.10 -3.73 -4.64
N THR A 77 -8.51 -4.16 -5.74
CA THR A 77 -7.34 -5.02 -5.77
C THR A 77 -6.22 -4.30 -6.51
N MET A 78 -5.03 -4.25 -5.93
CA MET A 78 -3.83 -3.74 -6.59
C MET A 78 -2.83 -4.87 -6.78
N THR A 79 -2.43 -5.10 -8.03
CA THR A 79 -1.37 -6.05 -8.37
C THR A 79 -0.11 -5.25 -8.71
N VAL A 80 1.00 -5.55 -8.05
CA VAL A 80 2.26 -4.84 -8.26
C VAL A 80 3.18 -5.64 -9.19
N GLN A 81 3.57 -5.04 -10.31
CA GLN A 81 4.50 -5.66 -11.25
C GLN A 81 5.37 -4.61 -11.94
N GLY A 82 6.69 -4.85 -11.94
CA GLY A 82 7.67 -3.96 -12.55
C GLY A 82 7.64 -2.56 -11.96
N GLY A 83 7.34 -2.43 -10.66
CA GLY A 83 7.18 -1.15 -9.98
C GLY A 83 5.89 -0.38 -10.31
N ASN A 84 5.00 -0.94 -11.13
CA ASN A 84 3.70 -0.36 -11.43
C ASN A 84 2.58 -1.06 -10.65
N PHE A 85 1.53 -0.31 -10.38
CA PHE A 85 0.36 -0.77 -9.65
C PHE A 85 -0.80 -0.82 -10.64
N ARG A 86 -1.23 -2.03 -10.97
CA ARG A 86 -2.50 -2.25 -11.66
C ARG A 86 -3.60 -2.28 -10.61
N VAL A 87 -4.51 -1.32 -10.68
CA VAL A 87 -5.68 -1.20 -9.81
C VAL A 87 -6.89 -1.73 -10.55
N ASP A 88 -7.49 -2.79 -10.02
CA ASP A 88 -8.77 -3.32 -10.45
C ASP A 88 -9.80 -3.03 -9.35
N SER A 89 -10.76 -2.15 -9.64
CA SER A 89 -11.82 -1.75 -8.70
C SER A 89 -13.17 -2.24 -9.19
N ILE A 90 -13.96 -2.83 -8.29
CA ILE A 90 -15.37 -3.14 -8.52
C ILE A 90 -16.19 -2.10 -7.75
N PRO A 91 -16.84 -1.15 -8.43
CA PRO A 91 -17.70 -0.19 -7.78
C PRO A 91 -18.96 -0.85 -7.21
N GLY A 92 -19.49 -0.30 -6.12
CA GLY A 92 -20.86 -0.55 -5.67
C GLY A 92 -21.86 0.34 -6.40
N THR A 93 -23.13 0.27 -6.01
CA THR A 93 -24.19 1.14 -6.55
C THR A 93 -24.53 2.23 -5.55
N ILE A 94 -24.67 3.48 -6.00
CA ILE A 94 -25.14 4.58 -5.16
C ILE A 94 -26.65 4.71 -5.34
N GLU A 95 -27.40 4.24 -4.35
CA GLU A 95 -28.85 4.26 -4.35
C GLU A 95 -29.38 5.68 -4.09
N GLY A 96 -30.46 6.07 -4.76
CA GLY A 96 -31.06 7.40 -4.59
C GLY A 96 -30.34 8.56 -5.31
N ALA A 97 -29.24 8.30 -6.02
CA ALA A 97 -28.48 9.30 -6.76
C ALA A 97 -28.41 8.96 -8.27
N PRO A 98 -29.48 9.12 -9.05
CA PRO A 98 -29.51 8.72 -10.46
C PRO A 98 -28.60 9.56 -11.38
N ASN A 99 -28.23 10.78 -10.97
CA ASN A 99 -27.42 11.69 -11.79
C ASN A 99 -26.12 12.08 -11.07
N ALA A 100 -25.10 12.44 -11.85
CA ALA A 100 -23.85 12.96 -11.33
C ALA A 100 -24.07 14.22 -10.48
N GLY A 101 -23.31 14.36 -9.39
CA GLY A 101 -23.41 15.42 -8.40
C GLY A 101 -24.51 15.22 -7.35
N MET A 102 -25.32 14.17 -7.46
CA MET A 102 -26.31 13.83 -6.43
C MET A 102 -25.70 12.99 -5.31
N SER A 103 -26.17 13.22 -4.10
CA SER A 103 -25.89 12.36 -2.94
C SER A 103 -26.95 11.27 -2.81
N GLY A 104 -26.52 10.09 -2.37
CA GLY A 104 -27.35 8.93 -2.16
C GLY A 104 -26.82 8.09 -1.01
N THR A 105 -26.86 6.78 -1.15
CA THR A 105 -26.25 5.84 -0.21
C THR A 105 -25.47 4.78 -0.97
N CYS A 106 -24.18 4.66 -0.68
CA CYS A 106 -23.35 3.62 -1.25
C CYS A 106 -23.81 2.24 -0.78
N ASN A 107 -24.08 1.36 -1.74
CA ASN A 107 -24.41 -0.03 -1.51
C ASN A 107 -23.34 -0.93 -2.17
N PRO A 108 -22.36 -1.44 -1.39
CA PRO A 108 -21.29 -2.28 -1.91
C PRO A 108 -21.76 -3.70 -2.28
N GLU A 109 -22.96 -4.11 -1.83
CA GLU A 109 -23.53 -5.43 -2.14
C GLU A 109 -24.17 -5.48 -3.54
N LEU A 110 -24.29 -4.34 -4.23
CA LEU A 110 -24.79 -4.20 -5.59
C LEU A 110 -23.64 -3.80 -6.54
N PRO A 111 -22.78 -4.75 -6.95
CA PRO A 111 -21.61 -4.45 -7.75
C PRO A 111 -21.95 -3.97 -9.16
N GLN A 112 -21.10 -3.10 -9.67
CA GLN A 112 -21.11 -2.61 -11.04
C GLN A 112 -19.95 -3.20 -11.85
N ASN A 113 -19.85 -2.81 -13.12
CA ASN A 113 -18.76 -3.26 -13.98
C ASN A 113 -17.40 -2.82 -13.41
N ALA A 114 -16.45 -3.74 -13.45
CA ALA A 114 -15.09 -3.46 -13.00
C ALA A 114 -14.44 -2.34 -13.83
N LEU A 115 -13.64 -1.53 -13.15
CA LEU A 115 -12.78 -0.51 -13.74
C LEU A 115 -11.33 -0.88 -13.45
N THR A 116 -10.47 -0.71 -14.46
CA THR A 116 -9.04 -1.01 -14.37
C THR A 116 -8.23 0.22 -14.72
N PHE A 117 -7.23 0.51 -13.91
CA PHE A 117 -6.22 1.53 -14.18
C PHE A 117 -4.83 0.94 -13.91
N THR A 118 -3.80 1.47 -14.55
CA THR A 118 -2.42 1.07 -14.26
C THR A 118 -1.59 2.33 -14.11
N SER A 119 -0.83 2.40 -13.03
CA SER A 119 0.05 3.54 -12.80
C SER A 119 1.11 3.60 -13.89
N THR A 120 1.47 4.81 -14.30
CA THR A 120 2.63 5.07 -15.15
C THR A 120 3.87 5.44 -14.34
N VAL A 121 3.67 6.01 -13.16
CA VAL A 121 4.73 6.40 -12.22
C VAL A 121 4.22 6.18 -10.79
N VAL A 122 5.07 5.59 -9.95
CA VAL A 122 4.88 5.55 -8.50
C VAL A 122 6.10 6.19 -7.83
N SER A 123 5.87 7.16 -6.97
CA SER A 123 6.91 7.80 -6.16
C SER A 123 6.68 7.51 -4.69
N ILE A 124 7.74 7.10 -3.99
CA ILE A 124 7.76 6.93 -2.54
C ILE A 124 8.89 7.78 -1.98
N GLU A 125 8.59 8.59 -0.97
CA GLU A 125 9.50 9.58 -0.41
C GLU A 125 9.34 9.67 1.12
N ASN A 126 10.26 10.37 1.78
CA ASN A 126 10.18 10.72 3.21
C ASN A 126 9.81 9.56 4.14
N VAL A 127 10.43 8.39 3.91
CA VAL A 127 10.16 7.16 4.66
C VAL A 127 10.63 7.30 6.11
N GLN A 128 9.77 6.93 7.04
CA GLN A 128 9.99 6.97 8.49
C GLN A 128 9.74 5.58 9.09
N GLY A 129 10.46 5.28 10.19
CA GLY A 129 10.18 4.14 11.06
C GLY A 129 10.00 2.79 10.35
N ASP A 130 10.88 2.45 9.39
CA ASP A 130 10.78 1.19 8.64
C ASP A 130 9.40 0.98 7.97
N GLY A 131 8.86 2.04 7.36
CA GLY A 131 7.57 2.01 6.70
C GLY A 131 6.38 2.30 7.60
N GLU A 132 6.61 2.74 8.85
CA GLU A 132 5.57 3.29 9.74
C GLU A 132 4.89 4.54 9.17
N CYS A 133 5.59 5.29 8.32
CA CYS A 133 4.99 6.31 7.46
C CYS A 133 5.89 6.56 6.23
N PHE A 134 5.31 6.72 5.05
CA PHE A 134 6.00 7.24 3.87
C PHE A 134 5.05 8.08 3.01
N ASP A 135 5.59 9.08 2.32
CA ASP A 135 4.83 9.82 1.33
C ASP A 135 4.74 9.01 0.04
N VAL A 136 3.58 8.99 -0.59
CA VAL A 136 3.34 8.21 -1.80
C VAL A 136 2.55 9.00 -2.82
N ALA A 137 2.89 8.82 -4.09
CA ALA A 137 2.04 9.24 -5.19
C ALA A 137 1.93 8.17 -6.27
N PHE A 138 0.70 7.98 -6.75
CA PHE A 138 0.37 7.13 -7.88
C PHE A 138 -0.11 8.00 -9.04
N THR A 139 0.61 7.95 -10.16
CA THR A 139 0.24 8.67 -11.38
C THR A 139 -0.42 7.70 -12.35
N PHE A 140 -1.62 8.02 -12.80
CA PHE A 140 -2.37 7.27 -13.80
C PHE A 140 -2.61 8.14 -15.04
N PRO A 141 -3.00 7.56 -16.18
CA PRO A 141 -3.48 8.35 -17.31
C PRO A 141 -4.67 9.24 -16.89
N GLY A 142 -4.46 10.56 -16.88
CA GLY A 142 -5.50 11.57 -16.65
C GLY A 142 -5.68 12.02 -15.19
N PHE A 143 -5.09 11.35 -14.20
CA PHE A 143 -5.18 11.77 -12.80
C PHE A 143 -4.00 11.28 -11.96
N ARG A 144 -3.78 11.94 -10.82
CA ARG A 144 -2.76 11.56 -9.84
C ARG A 144 -3.39 11.52 -8.45
N GLN A 145 -2.99 10.52 -7.67
CA GLN A 145 -3.31 10.39 -6.26
C GLN A 145 -2.03 10.60 -5.46
N VAL A 146 -2.13 11.36 -4.37
CA VAL A 146 -1.03 11.70 -3.48
C VAL A 146 -1.47 11.49 -2.04
N GLY A 147 -0.54 11.15 -1.16
CA GLY A 147 -0.86 10.95 0.24
C GLY A 147 0.28 10.32 1.00
N ARG A 148 -0.09 9.54 2.01
CA ARG A 148 0.84 8.80 2.87
C ARG A 148 0.42 7.35 3.04
N GLY A 149 1.40 6.47 3.23
CA GLY A 149 1.21 5.06 3.49
C GLY A 149 1.90 4.60 4.77
N ALA A 150 1.42 3.50 5.35
CA ALA A 150 2.03 2.84 6.50
C ALA A 150 1.82 1.33 6.45
N PHE A 151 2.85 0.56 6.73
CA PHE A 151 2.72 -0.89 6.94
C PHE A 151 2.33 -1.18 8.39
N SER A 152 1.55 -2.23 8.60
CA SER A 152 1.41 -2.81 9.94
C SER A 152 2.75 -3.39 10.41
N ALA A 153 2.94 -3.50 11.73
CA ALA A 153 4.15 -4.07 12.31
C ALA A 153 4.41 -5.52 11.86
N ASP A 154 3.36 -6.30 11.60
CA ASP A 154 3.46 -7.67 11.07
C ASP A 154 3.58 -7.73 9.53
N ARG A 155 3.58 -6.57 8.87
CA ARG A 155 3.69 -6.37 7.42
C ARG A 155 2.63 -7.11 6.61
N ARG A 156 1.46 -7.35 7.21
CA ARG A 156 0.31 -7.99 6.55
C ARG A 156 -0.69 -7.01 6.00
N THR A 157 -0.65 -5.76 6.43
CA THR A 157 -1.51 -4.71 5.90
C THR A 157 -0.71 -3.49 5.47
N LEU A 158 -1.21 -2.82 4.45
CA LEU A 158 -0.77 -1.51 4.02
C LEU A 158 -1.97 -0.56 4.13
N ASP A 159 -1.84 0.45 4.96
CA ASP A 159 -2.79 1.55 5.05
C ASP A 159 -2.34 2.68 4.13
N LEU A 160 -3.23 3.15 3.26
CA LEU A 160 -2.99 4.28 2.36
C LEU A 160 -4.05 5.36 2.62
N GLU A 161 -3.60 6.55 2.98
CA GLU A 161 -4.47 7.72 3.06
C GLU A 161 -4.16 8.61 1.86
N LEU A 162 -4.96 8.45 0.81
CA LEU A 162 -4.76 9.10 -0.48
C LEU A 162 -5.82 10.18 -0.71
N PHE A 163 -5.45 11.16 -1.52
CA PHE A 163 -6.30 12.20 -2.05
C PHE A 163 -5.94 12.42 -3.52
N PHE A 164 -6.89 12.89 -4.32
CA PHE A 164 -6.53 13.39 -5.66
C PHE A 164 -5.56 14.58 -5.53
N GLU A 165 -4.61 14.70 -6.46
CA GLU A 165 -3.62 15.79 -6.45
C GLU A 165 -4.32 17.15 -6.40
N GLY A 166 -3.87 18.00 -5.46
CA GLY A 166 -4.48 19.30 -5.18
C GLY A 166 -5.78 19.25 -4.38
N GLY A 167 -6.33 18.07 -4.08
CA GLY A 167 -7.56 17.87 -3.32
C GLY A 167 -7.40 17.91 -1.80
N ALA A 168 -6.16 17.93 -1.29
CA ALA A 168 -5.87 18.04 0.13
C ALA A 168 -4.51 18.68 0.42
N THR A 169 -4.36 19.19 1.64
CA THR A 169 -3.09 19.63 2.24
C THR A 169 -2.88 18.91 3.56
N GLY A 170 -1.62 18.70 3.97
CA GLY A 170 -1.32 18.00 5.23
C GLY A 170 -1.47 16.46 5.17
N ALA A 171 -1.72 15.89 4.00
CA ALA A 171 -1.80 14.44 3.80
C ALA A 171 -0.41 13.80 3.56
N ASN A 172 0.60 14.21 4.33
CA ASN A 172 1.97 13.69 4.25
C ASN A 172 2.52 13.34 5.63
N CYS A 173 3.62 12.60 5.67
CA CYS A 173 4.24 12.10 6.90
C CYS A 173 4.93 13.20 7.72
N ALA A 174 5.24 14.35 7.12
CA ALA A 174 5.73 15.51 7.85
C ALA A 174 4.63 16.20 8.67
N ALA A 175 3.39 16.15 8.20
CA ALA A 175 2.22 16.70 8.89
C ALA A 175 1.68 15.76 9.97
N GLY A 176 1.88 14.45 9.84
CA GLY A 176 1.53 13.46 10.86
C GLY A 176 1.46 12.04 10.31
N SER A 177 1.22 11.08 11.21
CA SER A 177 1.00 9.68 10.84
C SER A 177 -0.25 9.50 9.97
N VAL A 178 -0.33 8.38 9.26
CA VAL A 178 -1.53 7.96 8.51
C VAL A 178 -2.78 8.05 9.40
N GLY A 179 -3.84 8.69 8.89
CA GLY A 179 -5.11 8.89 9.59
C GLY A 179 -5.10 9.98 10.69
N SER A 180 -4.01 10.73 10.86
CA SER A 180 -4.00 11.87 11.78
C SER A 180 -4.90 13.01 11.30
N ALA A 181 -5.55 13.71 12.25
CA ALA A 181 -6.46 14.84 12.01
C ALA A 181 -5.71 16.14 11.62
N THR A 182 -4.82 16.02 10.65
CA THR A 182 -3.91 17.07 10.16
C THR A 182 -4.22 17.46 8.72
N VAL A 183 -5.13 16.72 8.07
CA VAL A 183 -5.51 16.93 6.68
C VAL A 183 -6.59 18.01 6.58
N ASN A 184 -6.39 18.95 5.67
CA ASN A 184 -7.46 19.81 5.18
C ASN A 184 -7.81 19.40 3.76
N GLN A 185 -9.11 19.28 3.47
CA GLN A 185 -9.60 19.08 2.12
C GLN A 185 -9.66 20.42 1.38
N VAL A 186 -9.31 20.41 0.09
CA VAL A 186 -9.37 21.57 -0.79
C VAL A 186 -10.50 21.38 -1.79
N ILE A 187 -11.56 22.19 -1.66
CA ILE A 187 -12.73 22.16 -2.56
C ILE A 187 -12.95 23.57 -3.09
N GLY A 188 -12.98 23.74 -4.41
CA GLY A 188 -13.17 25.05 -5.03
C GLY A 188 -12.08 26.07 -4.69
N GLY A 189 -10.89 25.61 -4.30
CA GLY A 189 -9.78 26.46 -3.84
C GLY A 189 -9.83 26.83 -2.36
N GLU A 190 -10.87 26.44 -1.63
CA GLU A 190 -10.96 26.66 -0.19
C GLU A 190 -10.43 25.45 0.57
N SER A 191 -9.57 25.71 1.57
CA SER A 191 -9.03 24.71 2.47
C SER A 191 -9.88 24.63 3.74
N ARG A 192 -10.38 23.44 4.08
CA ARG A 192 -11.23 23.19 5.24
C ARG A 192 -10.78 21.92 5.97
N PRO A 193 -10.93 21.81 7.29
CA PRO A 193 -10.66 20.57 8.02
C PRO A 193 -11.37 19.38 7.37
N PHE A 194 -10.64 18.29 7.15
CA PHE A 194 -11.24 17.07 6.61
C PHE A 194 -12.00 16.33 7.73
N GLU A 195 -13.30 16.13 7.53
CA GLU A 195 -14.18 15.49 8.52
C GLU A 195 -14.48 14.01 8.18
N GLY A 196 -13.99 13.53 7.04
CA GLY A 196 -14.21 12.17 6.56
C GLY A 196 -13.20 11.15 7.09
N LYS A 197 -13.27 9.93 6.55
CA LYS A 197 -12.27 8.87 6.74
C LYS A 197 -11.68 8.51 5.38
N ALA A 198 -10.37 8.68 5.21
CA ALA A 198 -9.69 8.41 3.92
C ALA A 198 -8.69 7.25 3.97
N VAL A 199 -8.45 6.67 5.15
CA VAL A 199 -7.51 5.56 5.31
C VAL A 199 -8.08 4.29 4.68
N GLN A 200 -7.50 3.91 3.54
CA GLN A 200 -7.78 2.71 2.79
C GLN A 200 -6.87 1.59 3.28
N ARG A 201 -7.43 0.54 3.85
CA ARG A 201 -6.65 -0.59 4.39
C ARG A 201 -6.58 -1.73 3.38
N TYR A 202 -5.38 -2.11 2.99
CA TYR A 202 -5.16 -3.23 2.09
C TYR A 202 -4.54 -4.40 2.83
N THR A 203 -5.15 -5.58 2.71
CA THR A 203 -4.52 -6.85 3.08
C THR A 203 -3.50 -7.23 2.02
N ILE A 204 -2.31 -7.62 2.45
CA ILE A 204 -1.21 -8.00 1.58
C ILE A 204 -1.22 -9.53 1.42
N GLY A 205 -1.33 -10.01 0.17
CA GLY A 205 -1.23 -11.41 -0.21
C GLY A 205 -0.13 -11.65 -1.25
N GLY A 206 0.41 -12.87 -1.28
CA GLY A 206 1.52 -13.27 -2.15
C GLY A 206 2.78 -13.65 -1.38
#